data_AF-A0AAJ0GHC5-F1
#
_entry.id   AF-A0AAJ0GHC5-F1
#
_cell.length_a   1.000
_cell.length_b   1.000
_cell.length_c   1.000
_cell.angle_alpha   90.00
_cell.angle_beta   90.00
_cell.angle_gamma   90.00
#
_symmetry.space_group_name_H-M   'P 1'
#
loop_
_entity.id
_entity.type
_entity.pdbx_description
1 polymer ?
#
loop_
_entity_poly.entity_id
_entity_poly.type
_entity_poly.pdbx_seq_one_letter_code
_entity_poly.pdbx_strand_id
1 'polypeptide(L)'
;MSEGPSIFGGGKEPPPPSPDGISAKANANESDEQKQQRTIKAERQQALASYQKTAKYAREGINIVYKEEDQRVASNELAHISSIVVSLKEQVLGSAKDEDLVGSEELESIEANMEALMSEAIECDVHLMSKDTRERAK
;
A
#
# COMPACT_ATOMS: atom_id res chain seq x y z
N MET A 1 74.69 37.90 -40.97
CA MET A 1 74.21 38.02 -42.36
C MET A 1 73.85 36.60 -42.78
N SER A 2 72.56 36.25 -42.70
CA SER A 2 71.62 36.08 -43.84
C SER A 2 71.80 34.69 -44.51
N GLU A 3 70.82 33.92 -44.98
CA GLU A 3 69.34 33.86 -45.00
C GLU A 3 69.00 32.49 -45.65
N GLY A 4 67.87 31.85 -45.28
CA GLY A 4 67.09 30.88 -46.10
C GLY A 4 67.64 29.44 -46.26
N PRO A 5 66.77 28.42 -46.50
CA PRO A 5 65.56 28.44 -47.36
C PRO A 5 64.24 28.12 -46.59
N SER A 6 63.06 28.67 -46.99
CA SER A 6 62.11 28.16 -48.02
C SER A 6 61.61 26.73 -47.72
N ILE A 7 60.32 26.37 -47.63
CA ILE A 7 59.12 26.69 -48.43
C ILE A 7 57.87 26.03 -47.77
N PHE A 8 56.71 26.68 -47.92
CA PHE A 8 55.34 26.14 -48.11
C PHE A 8 54.87 24.86 -47.36
N GLY A 9 53.72 25.00 -46.68
CA GLY A 9 52.79 23.87 -46.50
C GLY A 9 51.81 24.07 -45.36
N GLY A 10 50.68 24.73 -45.62
CA GLY A 10 49.55 24.79 -44.70
C GLY A 10 49.04 23.37 -44.38
N GLY A 11 49.34 22.90 -43.17
CA GLY A 11 48.74 21.71 -42.58
C GLY A 11 47.60 22.15 -41.67
N LYS A 12 46.37 21.80 -42.06
CA LYS A 12 45.15 21.96 -41.26
C LYS A 12 45.38 21.48 -39.82
N GLU A 13 44.89 22.25 -38.84
CA GLU A 13 44.62 21.72 -37.50
C GLU A 13 43.88 20.37 -37.62
N PRO A 14 44.22 19.37 -36.79
CA PRO A 14 43.38 18.18 -36.68
C PRO A 14 41.97 18.62 -36.28
N PRO A 15 40.90 18.05 -36.87
CA PRO A 15 39.54 18.36 -36.42
C PRO A 15 39.43 18.06 -34.91
N PRO A 16 38.66 18.85 -34.16
CA PRO A 16 38.41 18.57 -32.75
C PRO A 16 37.87 17.13 -32.62
N PRO A 17 38.20 16.43 -31.52
CA PRO A 17 37.65 15.10 -31.29
C PRO A 17 36.12 15.18 -31.33
N SER A 18 35.50 14.36 -32.16
CA SER A 18 34.04 14.21 -32.21
C SER A 18 33.51 13.97 -30.79
N PRO A 19 32.37 14.58 -30.40
CA PRO A 19 31.77 14.39 -29.09
C PRO A 19 31.03 13.03 -28.98
N ASP A 20 31.60 11.97 -29.55
CA ASP A 20 31.11 10.60 -29.39
C ASP A 20 32.02 9.90 -28.39
N GLY A 21 31.88 10.32 -27.15
CA GLY A 21 32.71 9.88 -26.04
C GLY A 21 31.91 9.80 -24.76
N ILE A 22 31.01 8.81 -24.72
CA ILE A 22 30.44 8.27 -23.49
C ILE A 22 29.52 9.29 -22.80
N SER A 23 28.32 9.49 -23.37
CA SER A 23 27.16 9.69 -22.49
C SER A 23 27.06 8.40 -21.70
N ALA A 24 27.64 8.41 -20.50
CA ALA A 24 27.60 7.31 -19.56
C ALA A 24 26.12 7.00 -19.34
N LYS A 25 25.64 5.97 -20.04
CA LYS A 25 24.37 5.34 -19.75
C LYS A 25 24.39 5.12 -18.25
N ALA A 26 23.54 5.87 -17.55
CA ALA A 26 23.35 5.76 -16.12
C ALA A 26 23.24 4.26 -15.82
N ASN A 27 24.18 3.79 -15.00
CA ASN A 27 24.41 2.39 -14.72
C ASN A 27 23.13 1.83 -14.07
N ALA A 28 22.26 1.21 -14.87
CA ALA A 28 21.08 0.49 -14.40
C ALA A 28 21.52 -0.85 -13.82
N ASN A 29 22.33 -0.81 -12.77
CA ASN A 29 22.67 -1.96 -11.95
C ASN A 29 22.17 -1.69 -10.54
N GLU A 30 20.84 -1.59 -10.42
CA GLU A 30 20.21 -1.70 -9.11
C GLU A 30 20.59 -3.07 -8.54
N SER A 31 21.26 -3.08 -7.38
CA SER A 31 21.56 -4.30 -6.63
C SER A 31 20.27 -5.11 -6.47
N ASP A 32 20.36 -6.44 -6.57
CA ASP A 32 19.18 -7.30 -6.37
C ASP A 32 18.52 -7.06 -4.99
N GLU A 33 19.31 -6.62 -4.01
CA GLU A 33 18.82 -6.15 -2.70
C GLU A 33 17.98 -4.86 -2.81
N GLN A 34 18.36 -3.90 -3.66
CA GLN A 34 17.56 -2.69 -3.90
C GLN A 34 16.27 -3.00 -4.65
N LYS A 35 16.28 -3.99 -5.56
CA LYS A 35 15.07 -4.45 -6.24
C LYS A 35 14.14 -5.16 -5.27
N GLN A 36 14.66 -6.06 -4.43
CA GLN A 36 13.89 -6.73 -3.38
C GLN A 36 13.27 -5.72 -2.41
N GLN A 37 14.04 -4.75 -1.91
CA GLN A 37 13.51 -3.71 -1.00
C GLN A 37 12.40 -2.87 -1.65
N ARG A 38 12.47 -2.60 -2.95
CA ARG A 38 11.41 -1.87 -3.66
C ARG A 38 10.15 -2.71 -3.83
N THR A 39 10.29 -4.00 -4.15
CA THR A 39 9.16 -4.93 -4.24
C THR A 39 8.45 -5.03 -2.89
N ILE A 40 9.22 -5.28 -1.83
CA ILE A 40 8.77 -5.30 -0.42
C ILE A 40 8.00 -4.03 -0.06
N LYS A 41 8.57 -2.86 -0.36
CA LYS A 41 7.92 -1.57 -0.05
C LYS A 41 6.61 -1.38 -0.82
N ALA A 42 6.55 -1.84 -2.07
CA ALA A 42 5.34 -1.76 -2.89
C ALA A 42 4.24 -2.69 -2.37
N GLU A 43 4.58 -3.94 -2.03
CA GLU A 43 3.64 -4.92 -1.46
C GLU A 43 3.10 -4.45 -0.11
N ARG A 44 3.95 -3.86 0.73
CA ARG A 44 3.53 -3.22 1.98
C ARG A 44 2.55 -2.08 1.74
N GLN A 45 2.85 -1.16 0.81
CA GLN A 45 1.95 -0.06 0.50
C GLN A 45 0.61 -0.55 -0.04
N GLN A 46 0.61 -1.61 -0.84
CA GLN A 46 -0.60 -2.24 -1.34
C GLN A 46 -1.42 -2.87 -0.21
N ALA A 47 -0.79 -3.61 0.70
CA ALA A 47 -1.46 -4.20 1.87
C ALA A 47 -2.09 -3.12 2.76
N LEU A 48 -1.34 -2.05 3.05
CA LEU A 48 -1.83 -0.92 3.85
C LEU A 48 -2.98 -0.18 3.17
N ALA A 49 -2.90 0.05 1.86
CA ALA A 49 -3.98 0.70 1.11
C ALA A 49 -5.24 -0.17 1.06
N SER A 50 -5.09 -1.48 0.87
CA SER A 50 -6.18 -2.46 0.93
C SER A 50 -6.85 -2.45 2.31
N TYR A 51 -6.03 -2.44 3.36
CA TYR A 51 -6.48 -2.30 4.73
C TYR A 51 -7.30 -1.03 4.97
N GLN A 52 -6.75 0.14 4.65
CA GLN A 52 -7.43 1.42 4.89
C GLN A 52 -8.77 1.51 4.15
N LYS A 53 -8.80 1.06 2.89
CA LYS A 53 -10.03 1.03 2.10
C LYS A 53 -11.09 0.16 2.77
N THR A 54 -10.69 -0.99 3.29
CA THR A 54 -11.63 -1.95 3.84
C THR A 54 -12.08 -1.58 5.25
N ALA A 55 -11.17 -1.06 6.09
CA ALA A 55 -11.53 -0.50 7.39
C ALA A 55 -12.59 0.61 7.25
N LYS A 56 -12.43 1.47 6.24
CA LYS A 56 -13.44 2.49 5.90
C LYS A 56 -14.76 1.86 5.50
N TYR A 57 -14.75 0.89 4.59
CA TYR A 57 -15.97 0.19 4.15
C TYR A 57 -16.69 -0.51 5.31
N ALA A 58 -15.96 -1.23 6.16
CA ALA A 58 -16.52 -1.90 7.33
C ALA A 58 -17.22 -0.90 8.27
N ARG A 59 -16.60 0.24 8.53
CA ARG A 59 -17.18 1.28 9.39
C ARG A 59 -18.39 1.95 8.78
N GLU A 60 -18.37 2.22 7.48
CA GLU A 60 -19.55 2.73 6.75
C GLU A 60 -20.69 1.71 6.79
N GLY A 61 -20.39 0.43 6.60
CA GLY A 61 -21.34 -0.67 6.71
C GLY A 61 -21.97 -0.77 8.10
N ILE A 62 -21.18 -0.73 9.18
CA ILE A 62 -21.68 -0.71 10.56
C ILE A 62 -22.65 0.46 10.78
N ASN A 63 -22.30 1.65 10.28
CA ASN A 63 -23.18 2.82 10.34
C ASN A 63 -24.49 2.66 9.56
N ILE A 64 -24.48 1.92 8.44
CA ILE A 64 -25.69 1.58 7.67
C ILE A 64 -26.54 0.60 8.47
N VAL A 65 -25.95 -0.45 9.04
CA VAL A 65 -26.64 -1.45 9.88
C VAL A 65 -27.38 -0.79 11.04
N TYR A 66 -26.77 0.19 11.71
CA TYR A 66 -27.43 0.95 12.78
C TYR A 66 -28.68 1.74 12.33
N LYS A 67 -28.76 2.10 11.05
CA LYS A 67 -29.88 2.86 10.49
C LYS A 67 -30.87 1.98 9.74
N GLU A 68 -30.55 0.70 9.56
CA GLU A 68 -31.39 -0.24 8.83
C GLU A 68 -32.61 -0.63 9.67
N GLU A 69 -33.78 -0.52 9.05
CA GLU A 69 -35.03 -0.83 9.71
C GLU A 69 -35.32 -2.33 9.65
N ASP A 70 -34.97 -2.99 8.54
CA ASP A 70 -35.11 -4.43 8.35
C ASP A 70 -33.99 -5.18 9.07
N GLN A 71 -34.34 -5.85 10.15
CA GLN A 71 -33.38 -6.57 10.99
C GLN A 71 -32.67 -7.71 10.24
N ARG A 72 -33.32 -8.37 9.28
CA ARG A 72 -32.71 -9.46 8.52
C ARG A 72 -31.67 -8.93 7.55
N VAL A 73 -31.94 -7.78 6.92
CA VAL A 73 -30.96 -7.08 6.08
C VAL A 73 -29.78 -6.62 6.93
N ALA A 74 -30.06 -5.98 8.06
CA ALA A 74 -29.05 -5.49 9.00
C ALA A 74 -28.12 -6.62 9.49
N SER A 75 -28.69 -7.75 9.89
CA SER A 75 -27.93 -8.91 10.38
C SER A 75 -27.07 -9.56 9.29
N ASN A 76 -27.58 -9.69 8.06
CA ASN A 76 -26.81 -10.22 6.93
C ASN A 76 -25.63 -9.31 6.56
N GLU A 77 -25.85 -7.99 6.53
CA GLU A 77 -24.80 -7.02 6.22
C GLU A 77 -23.73 -7.01 7.32
N LEU A 78 -24.13 -7.09 8.60
CA LEU A 78 -23.19 -7.18 9.71
C LEU A 78 -22.33 -8.45 9.67
N ALA A 79 -22.91 -9.59 9.29
CA ALA A 79 -22.18 -10.84 9.09
C ALA A 79 -21.18 -10.73 7.91
N HIS A 80 -21.58 -10.05 6.83
CA HIS A 80 -20.69 -9.79 5.69
C HIS A 80 -19.49 -8.91 6.08
N ILE A 81 -19.75 -7.81 6.80
CA ILE A 81 -18.72 -6.90 7.30
C ILE A 81 -17.75 -7.62 8.23
N SER A 82 -18.26 -8.42 9.16
CA SER A 82 -17.44 -9.19 10.11
C SER A 82 -16.53 -10.18 9.39
N SER A 83 -17.04 -10.87 8.36
CA SER A 83 -16.25 -11.78 7.52
C SER A 83 -15.11 -11.05 6.78
N ILE A 84 -15.38 -9.85 6.26
CA ILE A 84 -14.38 -9.01 5.58
C ILE A 84 -13.29 -8.58 6.57
N VAL A 85 -13.65 -8.11 7.76
CA VAL A 85 -12.69 -7.65 8.78
C VAL A 85 -11.77 -8.79 9.22
N VAL A 86 -12.32 -10.00 9.45
CA VAL A 86 -11.55 -11.20 9.78
C VAL A 86 -10.59 -11.58 8.64
N SER A 87 -11.09 -11.63 7.40
CA SER A 87 -10.29 -11.99 6.23
C SER A 87 -9.12 -11.02 6.02
N LEU A 88 -9.33 -9.71 6.25
CA LEU A 88 -8.25 -8.74 6.17
C LEU A 88 -7.26 -8.84 7.32
N LYS A 89 -7.74 -9.14 8.53
CA LYS A 89 -6.86 -9.40 9.67
C LYS A 89 -5.90 -10.54 9.36
N GLU A 90 -6.41 -11.63 8.80
CA GLU A 90 -5.60 -12.76 8.36
C GLU A 90 -4.65 -12.38 7.21
N GLN A 91 -5.10 -11.59 6.24
CA GLN A 91 -4.25 -11.20 5.11
C GLN A 91 -3.11 -10.26 5.51
N VAL A 92 -3.37 -9.25 6.35
CA VAL A 92 -2.40 -8.21 6.73
C VAL A 92 -1.46 -8.71 7.83
N LEU A 93 -1.96 -9.47 8.82
CA LEU A 93 -1.11 -10.05 9.86
C LEU A 93 -0.43 -11.34 9.42
N GLY A 94 -1.03 -12.07 8.47
CA GLY A 94 -0.42 -13.25 7.86
C GLY A 94 0.81 -12.87 7.03
N SER A 95 0.71 -11.81 6.21
CA SER A 95 1.85 -11.33 5.42
C SER A 95 2.93 -10.64 6.26
N ALA A 96 2.57 -10.05 7.40
CA ALA A 96 3.53 -9.42 8.31
C ALA A 96 4.32 -10.41 9.19
N LYS A 97 3.91 -11.69 9.25
CA LYS A 97 4.66 -12.75 9.97
C LYS A 97 5.78 -13.37 9.13
N ASP A 98 5.66 -13.31 7.81
CA ASP A 98 6.62 -13.94 6.90
C ASP A 98 7.86 -13.07 6.67
N GLU A 99 7.76 -11.76 6.86
CA GLU A 99 8.88 -10.84 6.62
C GLU A 99 8.74 -9.62 7.55
N ASP A 100 9.88 -9.03 7.95
CA ASP A 100 10.08 -7.86 8.81
C ASP A 100 9.54 -6.54 8.15
N LEU A 101 8.35 -6.59 7.52
CA LEU A 101 7.86 -5.66 6.50
C LEU A 101 7.07 -4.49 7.04
N VAL A 102 6.33 -4.70 8.12
CA VAL A 102 5.45 -3.68 8.71
C VAL A 102 6.14 -3.21 9.99
N GLY A 103 6.49 -1.92 10.03
CA GLY A 103 7.05 -1.32 11.23
C GLY A 103 6.12 -1.60 12.41
N SER A 104 6.68 -1.98 13.56
CA SER A 104 5.92 -2.47 14.71
C SER A 104 4.78 -1.55 15.12
N GLU A 105 4.98 -0.23 15.04
CA GLU A 105 3.98 0.80 15.36
C GLU A 105 2.79 0.83 14.37
N GLU A 106 3.06 0.61 13.08
CA GLU A 106 2.03 0.61 12.05
C GLU A 106 1.22 -0.69 12.09
N LEU A 107 1.86 -1.80 12.42
CA LEU A 107 1.18 -3.07 12.67
C LEU A 107 0.28 -2.97 13.90
N GLU A 108 0.78 -2.44 15.00
CA GLU A 108 0.01 -2.21 16.23
C GLU A 108 -1.21 -1.30 15.97
N SER A 109 -1.03 -0.23 15.17
CA SER A 109 -2.14 0.64 14.75
C SER A 109 -3.19 -0.07 13.91
N ILE A 110 -2.76 -0.96 13.01
CA ILE A 110 -3.66 -1.78 12.20
C ILE A 110 -4.43 -2.76 13.09
N GLU A 111 -3.74 -3.46 14.00
CA GLU A 111 -4.34 -4.40 14.95
C GLU A 111 -5.36 -3.72 15.84
N ALA A 112 -5.01 -2.58 16.44
CA ALA A 112 -5.89 -1.80 17.31
C ALA A 112 -7.16 -1.34 16.58
N ASN A 113 -7.02 -0.86 15.35
CA ASN A 113 -8.18 -0.45 14.54
C ASN A 113 -9.05 -1.65 14.12
N MET A 114 -8.47 -2.81 13.82
CA MET A 114 -9.26 -4.03 13.54
C MET A 114 -10.02 -4.50 14.78
N GLU A 115 -9.40 -4.43 15.95
CA GLU A 115 -10.05 -4.73 17.22
C GLU A 115 -11.19 -3.75 17.53
N ALA A 116 -11.01 -2.47 17.24
CA ALA A 116 -12.06 -1.46 17.34
C ALA A 116 -13.24 -1.76 16.41
N LEU A 117 -12.98 -2.10 15.14
CA LEU A 117 -14.03 -2.46 14.18
C LEU A 117 -14.80 -3.72 14.60
N MET A 118 -14.10 -4.74 15.10
CA MET A 118 -14.73 -5.94 15.64
C MET A 118 -15.59 -5.63 16.85
N SER A 119 -15.12 -4.76 17.75
CA SER A 119 -15.88 -4.32 18.91
C SER A 119 -17.15 -3.55 18.51
N GLU A 120 -17.04 -2.62 17.56
CA GLU A 120 -18.19 -1.89 16.99
C GLU A 120 -19.21 -2.83 16.34
N ALA A 121 -18.74 -3.87 15.63
CA ALA A 121 -19.60 -4.87 15.02
C ALA A 121 -20.35 -5.71 16.08
N ILE A 122 -19.68 -6.10 17.17
CA ILE A 122 -20.31 -6.81 18.30
C ILE A 122 -21.35 -5.92 18.98
N GLU A 123 -21.04 -4.66 19.24
CA GLU A 123 -22.00 -3.71 19.80
C GLU A 123 -23.24 -3.54 18.90
N CYS A 124 -23.01 -3.51 17.58
CA CYS A 124 -24.08 -3.44 16.59
C CYS A 124 -24.96 -4.70 16.61
N ASP A 125 -24.38 -5.90 16.74
CA ASP A 125 -25.13 -7.15 16.84
C ASP A 125 -26.02 -7.17 18.09
N VAL A 126 -25.47 -6.78 19.24
CA VAL A 126 -26.22 -6.64 20.50
C VAL A 126 -27.37 -5.64 20.35
N HIS A 127 -27.15 -4.53 19.63
CA HIS A 127 -28.19 -3.56 19.33
C HIS A 127 -29.33 -4.18 18.51
N LEU A 128 -29.00 -4.93 17.45
CA LEU A 128 -30.00 -5.62 16.62
C LEU A 128 -30.81 -6.63 17.42
N MET A 129 -30.16 -7.48 18.22
CA MET A 129 -30.86 -8.46 19.08
C MET A 129 -31.79 -7.79 20.09
N SER A 130 -31.38 -6.64 20.63
CA SER A 130 -32.18 -5.85 21.57
C SER A 130 -33.39 -5.15 20.92
N LYS A 131 -33.29 -4.82 19.63
CA LYS A 131 -34.40 -4.26 18.84
C LYS A 131 -35.44 -5.35 18.57
N ASP A 132 -35.00 -6.53 18.11
CA ASP A 132 -35.84 -7.70 17.85
C ASP A 132 -36.66 -8.13 19.08
N THR A 133 -35.97 -8.25 20.22
CA THR A 133 -36.59 -8.67 21.47
C THR A 133 -37.69 -7.70 21.88
N ARG A 134 -37.50 -6.39 21.63
CA ARG A 134 -38.52 -5.36 21.90
C ARG A 134 -39.69 -5.41 20.93
N GLU A 135 -39.47 -5.78 19.67
CA GLU A 135 -40.54 -5.91 18.68
C GLU A 135 -41.40 -7.15 18.94
N ARG A 136 -40.79 -8.30 19.30
CA ARG A 136 -41.52 -9.53 19.63
C ARG A 136 -42.34 -9.45 20.92
N ALA A 137 -42.04 -8.51 21.81
CA ALA A 137 -42.72 -8.32 23.09
C ALA A 137 -43.94 -7.38 23.01
N LYS A 138 -44.23 -6.80 21.84
CA LYS A 138 -45.41 -5.95 21.59
C LYS A 138 -46.53 -6.74 20.92
#